data_AF-A0A926X3L4-F1
#
_entry.id   AF-A0A926X3L4-F1
#
_cell.length_a   1.000
_cell.length_b   1.000
_cell.length_c   1.000
_cell.angle_alpha   90.00
_cell.angle_beta   90.00
_cell.angle_gamma   90.00
#
_symmetry.space_group_name_H-M   'P 1'
#
loop_
_entity.id
_entity.type
_entity.pdbx_description
1 polymer ?
#
loop_
_entity_poly.entity_id
_entity_poly.type
_entity_poly.pdbx_seq_one_letter_code
_entity_poly.pdbx_strand_id
1 'polypeptide(L)'
;MQVQCDAVVDEQLMELYSRIAQQIMQIRQIEAPYLEQRSQLLEQIRPYLEDDARSVLPLPEFQLFVEQFLATCNSSLKVADHPPIISVNPSTWLLNHIPFPLQLSHYRSIQQPRFYAFQLTARLETWQQTFAVTIARPTADGSELDFFGVDRQWAEILAQIRLDTASLHVFEQEARLVQEVGCLICFVGSIFELISPTVWFTFP
;
A
#
# COMPACT_ATOMS: atom_id res chain seq x y z
N MET A 1 22.86 49.64 0.91
CA MET A 1 22.65 48.73 2.07
C MET A 1 21.71 47.58 1.75
N GLN A 2 20.54 47.78 1.11
CA GLN A 2 19.65 46.67 0.70
C GLN A 2 20.33 45.64 -0.23
N VAL A 3 21.05 46.10 -1.27
CA VAL A 3 21.72 45.22 -2.26
C VAL A 3 22.81 44.29 -1.66
N GLN A 4 23.39 44.65 -0.51
CA GLN A 4 24.40 43.82 0.17
C GLN A 4 23.78 42.81 1.14
N CYS A 5 22.58 43.06 1.68
CA CYS A 5 21.86 42.05 2.45
C CYS A 5 21.38 40.92 1.53
N ASP A 6 20.89 41.27 0.34
CA ASP A 6 20.34 40.29 -0.62
C ASP A 6 21.43 39.30 -1.08
N ALA A 7 22.65 39.79 -1.40
CA ALA A 7 23.76 38.94 -1.83
C ALA A 7 24.27 37.96 -0.76
N VAL A 8 24.27 38.38 0.52
CA VAL A 8 24.70 37.51 1.64
C VAL A 8 23.64 36.44 1.93
N VAL A 9 22.36 36.80 1.83
CA VAL A 9 21.25 35.84 1.98
C VAL A 9 21.24 34.83 0.84
N ASP A 10 21.49 35.26 -0.41
CA ASP A 10 21.59 34.37 -1.57
C ASP A 10 22.76 33.37 -1.43
N GLU A 11 23.91 33.81 -0.91
CA GLU A 11 25.07 32.95 -0.68
C GLU A 11 24.79 31.90 0.42
N GLN A 12 24.15 32.31 1.52
CA GLN A 12 23.74 31.40 2.59
C GLN A 12 22.67 30.40 2.12
N LEU A 13 21.75 30.84 1.26
CA LEU A 13 20.77 29.96 0.63
C LEU A 13 21.46 28.93 -0.27
N MET A 14 22.39 29.34 -1.13
CA MET A 14 23.18 28.44 -1.98
C MET A 14 23.97 27.40 -1.18
N GLU A 15 24.58 27.79 -0.06
CA GLU A 15 25.27 26.85 0.83
C GLU A 15 24.29 25.85 1.48
N LEU A 16 23.12 26.32 1.91
CA LEU A 16 22.07 25.46 2.45
C LEU A 16 21.56 24.47 1.40
N TYR A 17 21.32 24.91 0.16
CA TYR A 17 20.93 24.06 -0.96
C TYR A 17 21.97 22.98 -1.24
N SER A 18 23.25 23.37 -1.27
CA SER A 18 24.36 22.43 -1.45
C SER A 18 24.37 21.37 -0.35
N ARG A 19 24.17 21.76 0.90
CA ARG A 19 24.17 20.83 2.04
C ARG A 19 23.00 19.87 2.02
N ILE A 20 21.80 20.37 1.70
CA ILE A 20 20.59 19.56 1.55
C ILE A 20 20.78 18.54 0.42
N ALA A 21 21.26 18.96 -0.74
CA ALA A 21 21.54 18.08 -1.88
C ALA A 21 22.52 16.95 -1.51
N GLN A 22 23.61 17.29 -0.80
CA GLN A 22 24.58 16.30 -0.33
C GLN A 22 23.97 15.31 0.67
N GLN A 23 23.15 15.79 1.61
CA GLN A 23 22.48 14.92 2.58
C GLN A 23 21.51 13.95 1.90
N ILE A 24 20.71 14.41 0.94
CA ILE A 24 19.81 13.54 0.18
C ILE A 24 20.60 12.49 -0.60
N MET A 25 21.71 12.89 -1.22
CA MET A 25 22.56 11.96 -1.95
C MET A 25 23.15 10.89 -1.02
N GLN A 26 23.59 11.26 0.18
CA GLN A 26 24.06 10.31 1.19
C GLN A 26 22.96 9.35 1.64
N ILE A 27 21.75 9.86 1.92
CA ILE A 27 20.62 8.99 2.30
C ILE A 27 20.28 8.03 1.16
N ARG A 28 20.27 8.50 -0.10
CA ARG A 28 20.05 7.63 -1.28
C ARG A 28 21.09 6.53 -1.41
N GLN A 29 22.37 6.83 -1.13
CA GLN A 29 23.44 5.83 -1.16
C GLN A 29 23.27 4.76 -0.07
N ILE A 30 22.81 5.16 1.12
CA ILE A 30 22.54 4.24 2.23
C ILE A 30 21.27 3.40 1.95
N GLU A 31 20.27 4.00 1.31
CA GLU A 31 18.98 3.39 1.03
C GLU A 31 19.04 2.39 -0.13
N ALA A 32 19.83 2.68 -1.17
CA ALA A 32 19.96 1.84 -2.36
C ALA A 32 20.20 0.34 -2.05
N PRO A 33 21.17 -0.08 -1.21
CA PRO A 33 21.39 -1.49 -0.92
C PRO A 33 20.21 -2.13 -0.18
N TYR A 34 19.51 -1.37 0.69
CA TYR A 34 18.32 -1.87 1.38
C TYR A 34 17.17 -2.13 0.40
N LEU A 35 16.93 -1.21 -0.54
CA LEU A 35 15.91 -1.37 -1.57
C LEU A 35 16.23 -2.54 -2.50
N GLU A 36 17.51 -2.73 -2.86
CA GLU A 36 17.95 -3.86 -3.68
C GLU A 36 17.71 -5.19 -2.94
N GLN A 37 18.16 -5.31 -1.69
CA GLN A 37 17.96 -6.52 -0.89
C GLN A 37 16.47 -6.82 -0.69
N ARG A 38 15.66 -5.79 -0.39
CA ARG A 38 14.21 -5.94 -0.27
C ARG A 38 13.59 -6.39 -1.59
N SER A 39 13.98 -5.79 -2.72
CA SER A 39 13.50 -6.20 -4.05
C SER A 39 13.82 -7.67 -4.33
N GLN A 40 15.02 -8.14 -3.98
CA GLN A 40 15.40 -9.55 -4.15
C GLN A 40 14.54 -10.49 -3.30
N LEU A 41 14.23 -10.12 -2.05
CA LEU A 41 13.33 -10.90 -1.20
C LEU A 41 11.89 -10.90 -1.71
N LEU A 42 11.40 -9.77 -2.22
CA LEU A 42 10.07 -9.69 -2.82
C LEU A 42 9.96 -10.57 -4.07
N GLU A 43 11.00 -10.64 -4.90
CA GLU A 43 11.03 -11.56 -6.05
C GLU A 43 11.03 -13.04 -5.62
N GLN A 44 11.51 -13.38 -4.42
CA GLN A 44 11.41 -14.74 -3.89
C GLN A 44 10.00 -15.07 -3.39
N ILE A 45 9.27 -14.08 -2.88
CA ILE A 45 7.91 -14.27 -2.34
C ILE A 45 6.85 -14.23 -3.45
N ARG A 46 7.09 -13.44 -4.51
CA ARG A 46 6.16 -13.22 -5.63
C ARG A 46 5.55 -14.52 -6.19
N PRO A 47 6.31 -15.59 -6.49
CA PRO A 47 5.74 -16.81 -7.05
C PRO A 47 4.69 -17.46 -6.14
N TYR A 48 4.86 -17.39 -4.82
CA TYR A 48 3.91 -17.95 -3.86
C TYR A 48 2.58 -17.19 -3.85
N LEU A 49 2.63 -15.87 -4.05
CA LEU A 49 1.44 -15.02 -4.11
C LEU A 49 0.72 -15.10 -5.46
N GLU A 50 1.49 -15.32 -6.53
CA GLU A 50 0.95 -15.58 -7.87
C GLU A 50 0.29 -16.96 -7.97
N ASP A 51 0.81 -17.96 -7.24
CA ASP A 51 0.21 -19.29 -7.15
C ASP A 51 -1.05 -19.29 -6.26
N ASP A 52 -0.92 -18.90 -5.00
CA ASP A 52 -2.04 -18.69 -4.09
C ASP A 52 -1.68 -17.73 -2.95
N ALA A 53 -2.18 -16.50 -3.03
CA ALA A 53 -1.95 -15.49 -2.01
C ALA A 53 -2.55 -15.85 -0.65
N ARG A 54 -3.45 -16.85 -0.56
CA ARG A 54 -3.96 -17.38 0.71
C ARG A 54 -2.87 -18.05 1.55
N SER A 55 -1.73 -18.37 0.96
CA SER A 55 -0.53 -18.84 1.67
C SER A 55 -0.06 -17.90 2.78
N VAL A 56 -0.45 -16.62 2.77
CA VAL A 56 -0.13 -15.66 3.84
C VAL A 56 -1.07 -15.74 5.04
N LEU A 57 -2.28 -16.29 4.89
CA LEU A 57 -3.29 -16.36 5.96
C LEU A 57 -2.80 -17.04 7.25
N PRO A 58 -2.03 -18.16 7.20
CA PRO A 58 -1.51 -18.80 8.41
C PRO A 58 -0.31 -18.07 9.03
N LEU A 59 0.28 -17.06 8.37
CA LEU A 59 1.49 -16.41 8.85
C LEU A 59 1.22 -15.55 10.10
N PRO A 60 2.08 -15.60 11.14
CA PRO A 60 1.96 -14.76 12.32
C PRO A 60 1.93 -13.26 11.99
N GLU A 61 2.71 -12.84 11.00
CA GLU A 61 2.79 -11.46 10.53
C GLU A 61 1.44 -10.98 9.97
N PHE A 62 0.72 -11.86 9.26
CA PHE A 62 -0.60 -11.55 8.75
C PHE A 62 -1.63 -11.46 9.89
N GLN A 63 -1.56 -12.37 10.87
CA GLN A 63 -2.46 -12.33 12.04
C GLN A 63 -2.30 -11.03 12.83
N LEU A 64 -1.05 -10.63 13.09
CA LEU A 64 -0.74 -9.37 13.75
C LEU A 64 -1.26 -8.16 12.95
N PHE A 65 -1.10 -8.21 11.62
CA PHE A 65 -1.64 -7.18 10.74
C PHE A 65 -3.16 -7.07 10.85
N VAL A 66 -3.89 -8.19 10.81
CA VAL A 66 -5.36 -8.19 10.92
C VAL A 66 -5.82 -7.62 12.27
N GLU A 67 -5.16 -8.00 13.37
CA GLU A 67 -5.46 -7.47 14.70
C GLU A 67 -5.30 -5.95 14.77
N GLN A 68 -4.16 -5.43 14.29
CA GLN A 68 -3.87 -4.00 14.24
C GLN A 68 -4.85 -3.27 13.32
N PHE A 69 -5.09 -3.84 12.14
CA PHE A 69 -5.99 -3.31 11.13
C PHE A 69 -7.42 -3.14 11.66
N LEU A 70 -7.96 -4.17 12.32
CA LEU A 70 -9.30 -4.11 12.91
C LEU A 70 -9.37 -3.11 14.07
N ALA A 71 -8.33 -3.01 14.89
CA ALA A 71 -8.25 -1.99 15.94
C ALA A 71 -8.28 -0.56 15.35
N THR A 72 -7.56 -0.31 14.25
CA THR A 72 -7.57 0.97 13.55
C THR A 72 -8.94 1.24 12.90
N CYS A 73 -9.54 0.27 12.22
CA CYS A 73 -10.84 0.45 11.57
C CYS A 73 -11.97 0.72 12.57
N ASN A 74 -11.97 0.04 13.72
CA ASN A 74 -12.99 0.24 14.76
C ASN A 74 -12.91 1.61 15.43
N SER A 75 -11.75 2.28 15.37
CA SER A 75 -11.54 3.62 15.92
C SER A 75 -11.64 4.74 14.86
N SER A 76 -11.65 4.40 13.56
CA SER A 76 -11.65 5.37 12.47
C SER A 76 -13.07 5.72 12.00
N LEU A 77 -13.38 7.01 11.94
CA LEU A 77 -14.62 7.53 11.37
C LEU A 77 -14.71 7.32 9.85
N LYS A 78 -13.61 7.02 9.16
CA LYS A 78 -13.55 6.91 7.68
C LYS A 78 -14.07 5.57 7.14
N VAL A 79 -14.31 4.60 8.03
CA VAL A 79 -14.79 3.26 7.70
C VAL A 79 -16.29 3.11 8.06
N ALA A 80 -16.95 4.20 8.46
CA ALA A 80 -18.31 4.20 8.99
C ALA A 80 -19.35 3.59 8.03
N ASP A 81 -19.15 3.70 6.72
CA ASP A 81 -20.08 3.18 5.71
C ASP A 81 -19.95 1.65 5.52
N HIS A 82 -18.80 1.06 5.88
CA HIS A 82 -18.49 -0.35 5.73
C HIS A 82 -17.75 -0.90 6.95
N PRO A 83 -18.44 -1.08 8.09
CA PRO A 83 -17.81 -1.62 9.29
C PRO A 83 -17.21 -3.02 9.01
N PRO A 84 -16.06 -3.34 9.62
CA PRO A 84 -15.45 -4.64 9.45
C PRO A 84 -16.34 -5.74 10.03
N ILE A 85 -16.71 -6.71 9.19
CA ILE A 85 -17.47 -7.92 9.54
C ILE A 85 -16.60 -9.19 9.49
N ILE A 86 -15.31 -9.02 9.21
CA ILE A 86 -14.34 -10.12 9.13
C ILE A 86 -13.85 -10.54 10.52
N SER A 87 -13.52 -11.82 10.65
CA SER A 87 -12.99 -12.39 11.89
C SER A 87 -11.56 -11.90 12.15
N VAL A 88 -11.20 -11.71 13.42
CA VAL A 88 -9.81 -11.44 13.83
C VAL A 88 -8.88 -12.61 13.48
N ASN A 89 -9.40 -13.84 13.41
CA ASN A 89 -8.60 -15.02 13.08
C ASN A 89 -8.73 -15.38 11.58
N PRO A 90 -7.68 -15.17 10.76
CA PRO A 90 -7.65 -15.50 9.34
C PRO A 90 -7.96 -16.95 9.01
N SER A 91 -7.66 -17.87 9.92
CA SER A 91 -7.90 -19.31 9.72
C SER A 91 -9.39 -19.62 9.55
N THR A 92 -10.27 -18.77 10.06
CA THR A 92 -11.74 -18.91 10.02
C THR A 92 -12.41 -18.18 8.86
N TRP A 93 -11.61 -17.58 7.98
CA TRP A 93 -12.09 -16.79 6.85
C TRP A 93 -12.72 -17.67 5.78
N LEU A 94 -13.76 -17.14 5.13
CA LEU A 94 -14.42 -17.80 4.00
C LEU A 94 -13.46 -18.04 2.85
N LEU A 95 -12.48 -17.15 2.69
CA LEU A 95 -11.42 -17.25 1.70
C LEU A 95 -10.65 -18.59 1.77
N ASN A 96 -10.50 -19.20 2.96
CA ASN A 96 -9.90 -20.53 3.13
C ASN A 96 -10.78 -21.69 2.65
N HIS A 97 -12.09 -21.47 2.60
CA HIS A 97 -13.07 -22.49 2.24
C HIS A 97 -13.41 -22.49 0.74
N ILE A 98 -13.00 -21.45 0.02
CA ILE A 98 -13.16 -21.39 -1.43
C ILE A 98 -12.18 -22.38 -2.08
N PRO A 99 -12.60 -23.25 -3.01
CA PRO A 99 -11.72 -24.27 -3.59
C PRO A 99 -10.69 -23.68 -4.56
N PHE A 100 -10.94 -22.47 -5.08
CA PHE A 100 -10.09 -21.81 -6.07
C PHE A 100 -9.00 -20.94 -5.40
N PRO A 101 -7.76 -20.94 -5.93
CA PRO A 101 -6.70 -20.07 -5.42
C PRO A 101 -7.00 -18.60 -5.70
N LEU A 102 -6.63 -17.74 -4.76
CA LEU A 102 -6.63 -16.31 -4.97
C LEU A 102 -5.24 -15.91 -5.45
N GLN A 103 -5.12 -15.63 -6.75
CA GLN A 103 -3.86 -15.27 -7.38
C GLN A 103 -3.71 -13.76 -7.38
N LEU A 104 -2.57 -13.26 -6.91
CA LEU A 104 -2.23 -11.85 -6.99
C LEU A 104 -0.99 -11.68 -7.87
N SER A 105 -1.08 -10.85 -8.90
CA SER A 105 -0.05 -10.73 -9.94
C SER A 105 0.09 -9.29 -10.45
N HIS A 106 1.05 -9.06 -11.35
CA HIS A 106 1.24 -7.78 -12.04
C HIS A 106 1.46 -6.58 -11.09
N TYR A 107 2.15 -6.82 -9.98
CA TYR A 107 2.51 -5.80 -9.01
C TYR A 107 3.37 -4.72 -9.66
N ARG A 108 2.91 -3.47 -9.60
CA ARG A 108 3.64 -2.31 -10.08
C ARG A 108 3.43 -1.11 -9.17
N SER A 109 4.50 -0.38 -8.91
CA SER A 109 4.43 0.95 -8.31
C SER A 109 4.08 1.98 -9.39
N ILE A 110 3.15 2.87 -9.07
CA ILE A 110 2.75 3.99 -9.90
C ILE A 110 3.18 5.26 -9.20
N GLN A 111 4.13 5.95 -9.81
CA GLN A 111 4.55 7.27 -9.39
C GLN A 111 4.03 8.31 -10.37
N GLN A 112 3.19 9.23 -9.88
CA GLN A 112 2.74 10.39 -10.62
C GLN A 112 3.04 11.68 -9.83
N PRO A 113 3.14 12.85 -10.48
CA PRO A 113 3.48 14.10 -9.79
C PRO A 113 2.58 14.47 -8.61
N ARG A 114 1.38 13.89 -8.52
CA ARG A 114 0.36 14.24 -7.52
C ARG A 114 -0.18 13.05 -6.74
N PHE A 115 0.36 11.86 -6.92
CA PHE A 115 0.06 10.73 -6.04
C PHE A 115 1.05 9.58 -6.24
N TYR A 116 1.21 8.81 -5.18
CA TYR A 116 1.81 7.49 -5.22
C TYR A 116 0.72 6.45 -5.05
N ALA A 117 0.74 5.43 -5.89
CA ALA A 117 -0.17 4.31 -5.80
C ALA A 117 0.58 3.02 -6.11
N PHE A 118 0.06 1.89 -5.66
CA PHE A 118 0.42 0.59 -6.22
C PHE A 118 -0.72 0.06 -7.07
N GLN A 119 -0.37 -0.83 -7.98
CA GLN A 119 -1.33 -1.59 -8.75
C GLN A 119 -0.99 -3.06 -8.74
N LEU A 120 -2.02 -3.88 -8.62
CA LEU A 120 -1.95 -5.32 -8.68
C LEU A 120 -3.21 -5.88 -9.33
N THR A 121 -3.15 -7.09 -9.82
CA THR A 121 -4.28 -7.81 -10.37
C THR A 121 -4.59 -9.01 -9.50
N ALA A 122 -5.81 -9.06 -8.97
CA ALA A 122 -6.32 -10.23 -8.27
C ALA A 122 -7.14 -11.09 -9.23
N ARG A 123 -7.04 -12.40 -9.09
CA ARG A 123 -7.84 -13.38 -9.81
C ARG A 123 -8.31 -14.47 -8.86
N LEU A 124 -9.59 -14.80 -8.94
CA LEU A 124 -10.23 -15.88 -8.20
C LEU A 124 -11.19 -16.57 -9.17
N GLU A 125 -10.85 -17.78 -9.61
CA GLU A 125 -11.62 -18.51 -10.62
C GLU A 125 -11.77 -17.72 -11.94
N THR A 126 -13.00 -17.33 -12.30
CA THR A 126 -13.36 -16.52 -13.49
C THR A 126 -13.31 -15.03 -13.21
N TRP A 127 -13.33 -14.62 -11.94
CA TRP A 127 -13.19 -13.22 -11.57
C TRP A 127 -11.74 -12.78 -11.68
N GLN A 128 -11.52 -11.67 -12.35
CA GLN A 128 -10.22 -11.00 -12.41
C GLN A 128 -10.44 -9.49 -12.35
N GLN A 129 -9.69 -8.83 -11.48
CA GLN A 129 -9.76 -7.39 -11.33
C GLN A 129 -8.40 -6.79 -11.02
N THR A 130 -8.15 -5.62 -11.60
CA THR A 130 -6.97 -4.84 -11.32
C THR A 130 -7.30 -3.68 -10.39
N PHE A 131 -6.51 -3.55 -9.33
CA PHE A 131 -6.64 -2.53 -8.29
C PHE A 131 -5.59 -1.46 -8.49
N ALA A 132 -5.98 -0.20 -8.34
CA ALA A 132 -5.04 0.90 -8.18
C ALA A 132 -5.32 1.54 -6.83
N VAL A 133 -4.38 1.43 -5.90
CA VAL A 133 -4.58 1.83 -4.51
C VAL A 133 -3.63 2.96 -4.20
N THR A 134 -4.20 4.12 -3.89
CA THR A 134 -3.44 5.30 -3.49
C THR A 134 -2.80 5.08 -2.12
N ILE A 135 -1.50 5.30 -2.05
CA ILE A 135 -0.73 5.24 -0.79
C ILE A 135 -0.44 6.64 -0.25
N ALA A 136 -0.20 7.61 -1.12
CA ALA A 136 0.06 8.98 -0.68
C ALA A 136 -0.40 10.00 -1.72
N ARG A 137 -0.84 11.18 -1.24
CA ARG A 137 -1.12 12.35 -2.08
C ARG A 137 -0.54 13.61 -1.44
N PRO A 138 -0.14 14.62 -2.22
CA PRO A 138 0.18 15.92 -1.67
C PRO A 138 -1.00 16.48 -0.87
N THR A 139 -0.71 17.14 0.25
CA THR A 139 -1.66 17.95 0.99
C THR A 139 -2.22 19.07 0.12
N ALA A 140 -3.35 19.67 0.51
CA ALA A 140 -4.02 20.69 -0.30
C ALA A 140 -3.16 21.94 -0.56
N ASP A 141 -2.23 22.23 0.35
CA ASP A 141 -1.22 23.30 0.27
C ASP A 141 0.07 22.85 -0.43
N GLY A 142 0.20 21.57 -0.78
CA GLY A 142 1.34 21.00 -1.51
C GLY A 142 2.63 20.93 -0.70
N SER A 143 2.58 21.18 0.61
CA SER A 143 3.74 21.24 1.50
C SER A 143 4.24 19.87 1.93
N GLU A 144 3.32 18.90 2.06
CA GLU A 144 3.60 17.55 2.58
C GLU A 144 2.86 16.46 1.80
N LEU A 145 3.21 15.20 2.05
CA LEU A 145 2.45 14.04 1.57
C LEU A 145 1.53 13.53 2.69
N ASP A 146 0.23 13.51 2.43
CA ASP A 146 -0.76 12.78 3.22
C ASP A 146 -0.66 11.29 2.85
N PHE A 147 0.04 10.52 3.69
CA PHE A 147 0.10 9.06 3.57
C PHE A 147 -1.22 8.45 4.05
N PHE A 148 -1.82 7.66 3.17
CA PHE A 148 -3.09 7.02 3.44
C PHE A 148 -2.84 5.83 4.36
N GLY A 149 -3.41 5.91 5.57
CA GLY A 149 -3.47 4.78 6.48
C GLY A 149 -4.18 3.58 5.86
N VAL A 150 -3.93 2.41 6.44
CA VAL A 150 -4.47 1.12 5.97
C VAL A 150 -6.01 1.14 5.92
N ASP A 151 -6.67 1.89 6.79
CA ASP A 151 -8.12 2.08 6.81
C ASP A 151 -8.63 2.75 5.51
N ARG A 152 -7.94 3.79 5.03
CA ARG A 152 -8.27 4.50 3.80
C ARG A 152 -7.93 3.68 2.56
N GLN A 153 -6.78 3.00 2.56
CA GLN A 153 -6.42 2.08 1.47
C GLN A 153 -7.45 0.96 1.33
N TRP A 154 -7.90 0.39 2.46
CA TRP A 154 -8.92 -0.64 2.47
C TRP A 154 -10.25 -0.14 1.92
N ALA A 155 -10.73 1.02 2.37
CA ALA A 155 -11.94 1.62 1.82
C ALA A 155 -11.86 1.84 0.30
N GLU A 156 -10.70 2.27 -0.22
CA GLU A 156 -10.46 2.42 -1.66
C GLU A 156 -10.47 1.08 -2.41
N ILE A 157 -9.97 0.01 -1.80
CA ILE A 157 -10.05 -1.35 -2.36
C ILE A 157 -11.49 -1.84 -2.36
N LEU A 158 -12.22 -1.73 -1.24
CA LEU A 158 -13.63 -2.15 -1.16
C LEU A 158 -14.50 -1.41 -2.17
N ALA A 159 -14.27 -0.11 -2.35
CA ALA A 159 -14.97 0.69 -3.35
C ALA A 159 -14.70 0.22 -4.79
N GLN A 160 -13.53 -0.39 -5.05
CA GLN A 160 -13.16 -0.94 -6.34
C GLN A 160 -13.69 -2.36 -6.56
N ILE A 161 -13.69 -3.25 -5.57
CA ILE A 161 -14.05 -4.67 -5.76
C ILE A 161 -15.43 -4.81 -6.41
N ARG A 162 -15.47 -5.53 -7.54
CA ARG A 162 -16.69 -5.99 -8.23
C ARG A 162 -16.56 -7.49 -8.42
N LEU A 163 -16.77 -8.22 -7.33
CA LEU A 163 -16.66 -9.68 -7.34
C LEU A 163 -17.89 -10.28 -8.03
N ASP A 164 -17.68 -11.22 -8.94
CA ASP A 164 -18.77 -12.06 -9.43
C ASP A 164 -18.97 -13.22 -8.45
N THR A 165 -19.85 -13.04 -7.46
CA THR A 165 -20.13 -14.06 -6.44
C THR A 165 -20.96 -15.22 -6.96
N ALA A 166 -21.50 -15.11 -8.18
CA ALA A 166 -22.39 -16.12 -8.72
C ALA A 166 -21.68 -17.43 -9.06
N SER A 167 -20.45 -17.34 -9.58
CA SER A 167 -19.62 -18.52 -9.85
C SER A 167 -19.13 -19.19 -8.55
N LEU A 168 -18.95 -18.40 -7.49
CA LEU A 168 -18.37 -18.83 -6.22
C LEU A 168 -19.38 -19.46 -5.26
N HIS A 169 -20.69 -19.41 -5.55
CA HIS A 169 -21.76 -19.98 -4.71
C HIS A 169 -21.79 -19.42 -3.27
N VAL A 170 -21.40 -18.15 -3.07
CA VAL A 170 -21.26 -17.47 -1.75
C VAL A 170 -22.16 -16.25 -1.59
N PHE A 171 -23.30 -16.20 -2.28
CA PHE A 171 -24.18 -15.02 -2.36
C PHE A 171 -24.54 -14.40 -1.00
N GLU A 172 -24.80 -15.20 0.03
CA GLU A 172 -25.17 -14.70 1.37
C GLU A 172 -23.99 -14.11 2.17
N GLN A 173 -22.77 -14.34 1.69
CA GLN A 173 -21.53 -13.99 2.38
C GLN A 173 -20.62 -13.09 1.54
N GLU A 174 -21.15 -12.52 0.47
CA GLU A 174 -20.44 -11.65 -0.47
C GLU A 174 -19.68 -10.52 0.23
N ALA A 175 -20.39 -9.75 1.08
CA ALA A 175 -19.79 -8.62 1.78
C ALA A 175 -18.58 -9.05 2.63
N ARG A 176 -18.67 -10.23 3.25
CA ARG A 176 -17.58 -10.77 4.08
C ARG A 176 -16.40 -11.19 3.21
N LEU A 177 -16.64 -11.89 2.11
CA LEU A 177 -15.59 -12.29 1.18
C LEU A 177 -14.88 -11.07 0.58
N VAL A 178 -15.63 -10.05 0.17
CA VAL A 178 -15.09 -8.79 -0.35
C VAL A 178 -14.16 -8.13 0.66
N GLN A 179 -14.54 -8.11 1.94
CA GLN A 179 -13.71 -7.58 3.01
C GLN A 179 -12.46 -8.41 3.30
N GLU A 180 -12.57 -9.75 3.31
CA GLU A 180 -11.43 -10.67 3.49
C GLU A 180 -10.40 -10.51 2.36
N VAL A 181 -10.88 -10.48 1.10
CA VAL A 181 -10.05 -10.20 -0.09
C VAL A 181 -9.40 -8.83 0.02
N GLY A 182 -10.17 -7.80 0.37
CA GLY A 182 -9.65 -6.44 0.53
C GLY A 182 -8.56 -6.34 1.60
N CYS A 183 -8.74 -7.01 2.74
CA CYS A 183 -7.76 -7.02 3.82
C CYS A 183 -6.45 -7.71 3.40
N LEU A 184 -6.56 -8.84 2.70
CA LEU A 184 -5.40 -9.54 2.15
C LEU A 184 -4.68 -8.71 1.07
N ILE A 185 -5.41 -8.01 0.20
CA ILE A 185 -4.84 -7.08 -0.77
C ILE A 185 -4.10 -5.93 -0.07
N CYS A 186 -4.64 -5.36 1.02
CA CYS A 186 -3.93 -4.34 1.80
C CYS A 186 -2.60 -4.85 2.37
N PHE A 187 -2.62 -6.04 2.97
CA PHE A 187 -1.41 -6.64 3.54
C PHE A 187 -0.35 -6.91 2.48
N VAL A 188 -0.75 -7.54 1.37
CA VAL A 188 0.18 -7.81 0.28
C VAL A 188 0.65 -6.50 -0.34
N GLY A 189 -0.23 -5.50 -0.48
CA GLY A 189 0.13 -4.14 -0.87
C GLY A 189 1.28 -3.60 -0.01
N SER A 190 1.12 -3.60 1.32
CA SER A 190 2.11 -3.06 2.26
C SER A 190 3.46 -3.80 2.22
N ILE A 191 3.47 -5.11 1.91
CA ILE A 191 4.72 -5.85 1.67
C ILE A 191 5.44 -5.32 0.43
N PHE A 192 4.71 -5.11 -0.66
CA PHE A 192 5.24 -4.66 -1.96
C PHE A 192 5.37 -3.14 -2.08
N GLU A 193 5.03 -2.37 -1.04
CA GLU A 193 5.24 -0.92 -0.95
C GLU A 193 6.74 -0.57 -0.98
N LEU A 194 7.31 -0.51 -2.17
CA LEU A 194 8.65 -0.02 -2.45
C LEU A 194 8.63 1.52 -2.55
N ILE A 195 8.31 2.20 -1.45
CA ILE A 195 8.57 3.64 -1.38
C ILE A 195 10.01 3.81 -0.93
N SER A 196 10.79 4.47 -1.76
CA SER A 196 11.95 5.20 -1.27
C SER A 196 11.47 6.57 -0.80
N PRO A 197 11.54 6.91 0.51
CA PRO A 197 11.18 8.23 0.98
C PRO A 197 12.05 9.33 0.34
N THR A 198 13.27 8.99 -0.13
CA THR A 198 14.19 9.95 -0.76
C THR A 198 13.90 10.25 -2.23
N VAL A 199 13.13 9.39 -2.92
CA VAL A 199 12.70 9.62 -4.32
C VAL A 199 11.71 10.79 -4.41
N TRP A 200 11.00 11.10 -3.32
CA TRP A 200 10.01 12.18 -3.24
C TRP A 200 10.54 13.48 -2.67
N PHE A 201 11.76 13.49 -2.11
CA PHE A 201 12.40 14.74 -1.76
C PHE A 201 12.71 15.49 -3.06
N THR A 202 11.78 16.36 -3.41
CA THR A 202 11.83 17.28 -4.53
C THR A 202 11.92 18.66 -3.89
N PHE A 203 13.13 19.17 -3.79
CA PHE A 203 13.34 20.57 -3.47
C PHE A 203 13.71 21.29 -4.77
N PRO A 204 13.19 22.50 -5.00
CA PRO A 204 13.61 23.34 -6.12
C PRO A 204 15.11 23.67 -6.08
#